data_AF-A0A7C4IGK6-F1
#
_entry.id   AF-A0A7C4IGK6-F1
#
_cell.length_a   1.000
_cell.length_b   1.000
_cell.length_c   1.000
_cell.angle_alpha   90.00
_cell.angle_beta   90.00
_cell.angle_gamma   90.00
#
_symmetry.space_group_name_H-M   'P 1'
#
loop_
_entity.id
_entity.type
_entity.pdbx_description
1 polymer ?
#
loop_
_entity_poly.entity_id
_entity_poly.type
_entity_poly.pdbx_seq_one_letter_code
_entity_poly.pdbx_strand_id
1 'polypeptide(L)' 'MRKLGFLAVLLAAGCSAKTETGYEPRRLNDSDTVRRAYYAPPFSPQAREAAAERGTASPPRRPEPMR' A
#
# COMPACT_ATOMS: atom_id res chain seq x y z
N MET A 1 9.92 15.99 -38.41
CA MET A 1 8.68 15.30 -37.99
C MET A 1 8.76 15.03 -36.48
N ARG A 2 8.00 15.74 -35.65
CA ARG A 2 8.11 15.73 -34.17
C ARG A 2 6.76 15.49 -33.47
N LYS A 3 5.75 15.01 -34.21
CA LYS A 3 4.36 14.86 -33.74
C LYS A 3 4.01 13.46 -33.20
N LEU A 4 4.91 12.48 -33.35
CA LEU A 4 4.64 11.08 -32.96
C LEU A 4 4.84 10.81 -31.46
N GLY A 5 5.62 11.63 -30.75
CA GLY A 5 5.90 11.41 -29.32
C GLY A 5 4.77 11.83 -28.37
N PHE A 6 3.89 12.73 -28.78
CA PHE A 6 2.84 13.28 -27.91
C PHE A 6 1.67 12.30 -27.70
N LEU A 7 1.41 11.43 -28.69
CA LEU A 7 0.30 10.46 -28.62
C LEU A 7 0.60 9.31 -27.64
N ALA A 8 1.87 8.91 -27.52
CA ALA A 8 2.29 7.83 -26.62
C ALA A 8 2.16 8.19 -25.13
N VAL A 9 2.35 9.47 -24.77
CA VAL A 9 2.22 9.95 -23.38
C VAL A 9 0.74 10.00 -22.95
N LEU A 10 -0.17 10.32 -23.86
CA LEU A 10 -1.61 10.37 -23.57
C LEU A 10 -2.21 8.98 -23.30
N LEU A 11 -1.68 7.93 -23.92
CA LEU A 11 -2.11 6.55 -23.69
C LEU A 11 -1.70 6.02 -22.31
N ALA A 12 -0.69 6.61 -21.66
CA ALA A 12 -0.26 6.23 -20.32
C ALA A 12 -1.03 6.94 -19.18
N ALA A 13 -1.80 7.99 -19.50
CA ALA A 13 -2.45 8.84 -18.49
C ALA A 13 -3.80 8.29 -17.96
N GLY A 14 -4.29 7.16 -18.49
CA GLY A 14 -5.59 6.59 -18.12
C GLY A 14 -5.56 5.45 -17.09
N CYS A 15 -4.39 4.95 -16.71
CA CYS A 15 -4.27 3.80 -15.81
C CYS A 15 -4.02 4.26 -14.37
N SER A 16 -5.09 4.58 -13.63
CA SER A 16 -4.99 4.80 -12.19
C SER A 16 -4.96 3.45 -11.47
N ALA A 17 -4.00 3.24 -10.57
CA ALA A 17 -3.94 2.05 -9.73
C ALA A 17 -4.97 2.08 -8.56
N LYS A 18 -5.73 3.16 -8.43
CA LYS A 18 -6.74 3.32 -7.38
C LYS A 18 -8.08 2.81 -7.88
N THR A 19 -8.78 2.09 -7.00
CA THR A 19 -10.15 1.65 -7.26
C THR A 19 -11.14 2.71 -6.77
N GLU A 20 -12.28 2.84 -7.46
CA GLU A 20 -13.35 3.78 -7.09
C GLU A 20 -13.94 3.51 -5.69
N THR A 21 -13.86 2.26 -5.23
CA THR A 21 -14.39 1.83 -3.93
C THR A 21 -13.42 2.07 -2.78
N GLY A 22 -12.19 2.51 -3.06
CA GLY A 22 -11.11 2.56 -2.06
C GLY A 22 -10.62 1.17 -1.63
N TYR A 23 -11.05 0.11 -2.32
CA TYR A 23 -10.52 -1.23 -2.11
C TYR A 23 -9.07 -1.30 -2.59
N GLU A 24 -8.17 -1.69 -1.70
CA GLU A 24 -6.77 -1.89 -2.03
C GLU A 24 -6.51 -3.40 -2.24
N PRO A 25 -6.27 -3.86 -3.48
CA PRO A 25 -6.06 -5.27 -3.76
C PRO A 25 -4.83 -5.83 -3.04
N ARG A 26 -4.95 -7.07 -2.59
CA ARG A 26 -3.83 -7.83 -2.03
C ARG A 26 -2.86 -8.20 -3.13
N ARG A 27 -1.57 -7.97 -2.92
CA ARG A 27 -0.55 -8.28 -3.93
C ARG A 27 -0.33 -9.79 -3.99
N LEU A 28 -0.26 -10.33 -5.20
CA LEU A 28 -0.04 -11.76 -5.42
C LEU A 28 1.33 -12.23 -4.91
N ASN A 29 2.33 -11.35 -4.97
CA ASN A 29 3.73 -11.64 -4.63
C ASN A 29 4.10 -11.21 -3.20
N ASP A 30 3.13 -10.95 -2.33
CA ASP A 30 3.43 -10.67 -0.92
C ASP A 30 4.02 -11.91 -0.23
N SER A 31 4.90 -11.68 0.73
CA SER A 31 5.50 -12.73 1.55
C SER A 31 4.44 -13.53 2.30
N ASP A 32 4.80 -14.75 2.72
CA ASP A 32 3.89 -15.57 3.52
C ASP A 32 3.48 -14.88 4.83
N THR A 33 4.42 -14.21 5.49
CA THR A 33 4.17 -13.38 6.70
C THR A 33 3.11 -12.32 6.43
N VAL A 34 3.26 -11.57 5.34
CA VAL A 34 2.33 -10.50 4.98
C VAL A 34 0.96 -11.06 4.61
N ARG A 35 0.91 -12.20 3.94
CA ARG A 35 -0.34 -12.89 3.58
C ARG A 35 -1.11 -13.37 4.81
N ARG A 36 -0.43 -13.92 5.81
CA ARG A 36 -1.07 -14.35 7.08
C ARG A 36 -1.71 -13.16 7.80
N ALA A 37 -1.05 -12.00 7.78
CA ALA A 37 -1.56 -10.80 8.42
C ALA A 37 -2.86 -10.26 7.79
N TYR A 38 -3.18 -10.60 6.54
CA TYR A 38 -4.43 -10.17 5.90
C TYR A 38 -5.72 -10.62 6.61
N TYR A 39 -5.63 -11.68 7.39
CA TYR A 39 -6.74 -12.25 8.13
C TYR A 39 -6.52 -12.20 9.65
N ALA A 40 -5.39 -11.62 10.09
CA ALA A 40 -5.05 -11.55 11.49
C ALA A 40 -5.79 -10.36 12.16
N PRO A 41 -6.18 -10.48 13.43
CA PRO A 41 -6.71 -9.35 14.18
C PRO A 41 -5.72 -8.19 14.22
N PRO A 42 -6.19 -6.94 14.31
CA PRO A 42 -5.34 -5.79 14.59
C PRO A 42 -4.47 -6.02 15.82
N PHE A 43 -3.21 -5.56 15.79
CA PHE A 43 -2.24 -5.67 16.89
C PHE A 43 -1.83 -7.10 17.32
N SER A 44 -2.28 -8.13 16.61
CA SER A 44 -1.80 -9.50 16.79
C SER A 44 -0.29 -9.62 16.47
N PRO A 45 0.38 -10.68 16.96
CA PRO A 45 1.79 -10.94 16.61
C PRO A 45 2.02 -10.95 15.09
N GLN A 46 1.14 -11.59 14.33
CA GLN A 46 1.24 -11.68 12.87
C GLN A 46 1.09 -10.31 12.21
N ALA A 47 0.20 -9.45 12.72
CA ALA A 47 0.06 -8.08 12.24
C ALA A 47 1.32 -7.25 12.50
N ARG A 48 1.99 -7.46 13.64
CA ARG A 48 3.26 -6.78 13.98
C ARG A 48 4.41 -7.25 13.10
N GLU A 49 4.52 -8.55 12.87
CA GLU A 49 5.52 -9.16 12.00
C GLU A 49 5.39 -8.63 10.56
N ALA A 50 4.17 -8.62 10.02
CA ALA A 50 3.92 -8.06 8.69
C ALA A 50 4.17 -6.54 8.63
N ALA A 51 3.90 -5.78 9.69
CA ALA A 51 4.21 -4.35 9.74
C ALA A 51 5.73 -4.08 9.74
N ALA A 52 6.51 -4.96 10.39
CA ALA A 52 7.96 -4.91 10.34
C ALA A 52 8.49 -5.20 8.93
N GLU A 53 7.97 -6.23 8.26
CA GLU A 53 8.36 -6.57 6.88
C GLU A 53 7.99 -5.48 5.85
N ARG A 54 6.85 -4.81 6.03
CA ARG A 54 6.42 -3.71 5.16
C ARG A 54 7.20 -2.41 5.40
N GLY A 55 8.04 -2.34 6.45
CA GLY A 55 8.68 -1.10 6.87
C GLY A 55 7.71 -0.04 7.41
N THR A 56 6.46 -0.42 7.70
CA THR A 56 5.40 0.48 8.19
C THR A 56 5.29 0.48 9.71
N ALA A 57 6.25 -0.10 10.42
CA ALA A 57 6.37 -0.01 11.88
C ALA A 57 6.69 1.43 12.29
N SER A 58 5.73 2.35 12.12
CA SER A 58 5.79 3.64 12.76
C SER A 58 5.54 3.40 14.25
N PRO A 59 6.43 3.82 15.16
CA PRO A 59 6.11 3.78 16.58
C PRO A 59 4.80 4.55 16.80
N PRO A 60 3.94 4.12 17.75
CA PRO A 60 2.75 4.88 18.08
C PRO A 60 3.16 6.31 18.34
N ARG A 61 2.63 7.27 17.56
CA ARG A 61 2.82 8.69 17.86
C ARG A 61 2.22 8.89 19.25
N ARG A 62 3.09 9.13 20.24
CA ARG A 62 2.63 9.54 21.57
C ARG A 62 1.77 10.79 21.35
N PRO A 63 0.51 10.81 21.79
CA PRO A 63 -0.26 12.05 21.74
C PRO A 63 0.52 13.11 22.51
N GLU A 64 0.79 14.24 21.86
CA GLU A 64 1.38 15.41 22.52
C GLU A 64 0.47 15.75 23.72
N PRO A 65 1.03 15.92 24.92
CA PRO A 65 0.24 16.39 26.04
C PRO A 65 -0.36 17.75 25.66
N MET A 66 -1.69 17.85 25.70
CA MET A 66 -2.36 19.14 25.55
C MET A 66 -1.85 20.05 26.69
N ARG A 67 -1.09 21.07 26.32
CA ARG A 67 -0.64 22.13 27.24
C ARG A 67 -1.76 23.14 27.46
#